data_AF-I2C1J4-F1
#
_entry.id   AF-I2C1J4-F1
#
_cell.length_a   1.000
_cell.length_b   1.000
_cell.length_c   1.000
_cell.angle_alpha   90.00
_cell.angle_beta   90.00
_cell.angle_gamma   90.00
#
_symmetry.space_group_name_H-M   'P 1'
#
loop_
_entity.id
_entity.type
_entity.pdbx_description
1 polymer ?
#
loop_
_entity_poly.entity_id
_entity_poly.type
_entity_poly.pdbx_seq_one_letter_code
_entity_poly.pdbx_strand_id
1 'polypeptide(L)'
;MLIKKIVCETDAANAEAFAQAQSQWGALSRVNGFVKQAGGWRKNADGLFIAEIISVWENRQAYDDFMENEHDRIYEENEQKAAILSIEVMLYEEDEPFIHELLHHPDIQYEPDWTVLKA
;
A
#
# COMPACT_ATOMS: atom_id res chain seq x y z
N MET A 1 16.38 4.38 -1.49
CA MET A 1 15.48 3.20 -1.57
C MET A 1 14.32 3.55 -2.50
N LEU A 2 13.57 2.58 -3.03
CA LEU A 2 12.36 2.90 -3.79
C LEU A 2 11.13 2.85 -2.88
N ILE A 3 10.30 3.87 -2.96
CA ILE A 3 9.06 4.00 -2.21
C ILE A 3 7.91 4.03 -3.20
N LYS A 4 6.93 3.16 -3.01
CA LYS A 4 5.65 3.21 -3.72
C LYS A 4 4.58 3.67 -2.76
N LYS A 5 3.96 4.81 -3.08
CA LYS A 5 2.77 5.31 -2.41
C LYS A 5 1.56 5.03 -3.30
N ILE A 6 0.53 4.44 -2.71
CA ILE A 6 -0.76 4.19 -3.35
C ILE A 6 -1.81 4.95 -2.56
N VAL A 7 -2.63 5.73 -3.25
CA VAL A 7 -3.76 6.45 -2.68
C VAL A 7 -5.01 5.93 -3.37
N CYS A 8 -5.91 5.31 -2.60
CA CYS A 8 -7.18 4.78 -3.10
C CYS A 8 -8.35 5.53 -2.46
N GLU A 9 -9.32 5.91 -3.26
CA GLU A 9 -10.61 6.38 -2.76
C GLU A 9 -11.59 5.23 -2.68
N THR A 10 -12.32 5.12 -1.58
CA THR A 10 -13.38 4.15 -1.37
C THR A 10 -14.55 4.80 -0.63
N ASP A 11 -15.76 4.32 -0.90
CA ASP A 11 -16.94 4.74 -0.15
C ASP A 11 -17.08 3.93 1.15
N ALA A 12 -17.98 4.38 2.02
CA ALA A 12 -18.23 3.72 3.29
C ALA A 12 -18.75 2.27 3.14
N ALA A 13 -19.41 1.94 2.02
CA ALA A 13 -19.98 0.62 1.80
C ALA A 13 -18.89 -0.40 1.41
N ASN A 14 -17.80 0.06 0.80
CA ASN A 14 -16.71 -0.78 0.32
C ASN A 14 -15.45 -0.74 1.20
N ALA A 15 -15.36 0.17 2.18
CA ALA A 15 -14.20 0.33 3.04
C ALA A 15 -13.79 -0.96 3.78
N GLU A 16 -14.75 -1.74 4.28
CA GLU A 16 -14.47 -3.01 4.97
C GLU A 16 -13.91 -4.07 4.00
N ALA A 17 -14.52 -4.22 2.82
CA ALA A 17 -14.05 -5.12 1.78
C ALA A 17 -12.63 -4.73 1.31
N PHE A 18 -12.37 -3.42 1.16
CA PHE A 18 -11.03 -2.91 0.85
C PHE A 18 -10.03 -3.28 1.95
N ALA A 19 -10.37 -3.08 3.22
CA ALA A 19 -9.48 -3.38 4.34
C ALA A 19 -9.12 -4.87 4.40
N GLN A 20 -10.10 -5.75 4.18
CA GLN A 20 -9.92 -7.19 4.14
C GLN A 20 -9.04 -7.64 2.95
N ALA A 21 -9.22 -7.01 1.79
CA ALA A 21 -8.36 -7.27 0.64
C ALA A 21 -6.92 -6.79 0.90
N GLN A 22 -6.77 -5.60 1.50
CA GLN A 22 -5.47 -5.01 1.82
C GLN A 22 -4.68 -5.83 2.85
N SER A 23 -5.35 -6.47 3.82
CA SER A 23 -4.69 -7.33 4.81
C SER A 23 -4.12 -8.63 4.23
N GLN A 24 -4.51 -9.01 3.01
CA GLN A 24 -4.04 -10.24 2.35
C GLN A 24 -2.68 -10.08 1.64
N TRP A 25 -2.11 -8.87 1.63
CA TRP A 25 -0.80 -8.59 1.03
C TRP A 25 0.40 -9.15 1.83
N GLY A 26 0.17 -10.01 2.83
CA GLY A 26 1.23 -10.66 3.61
C GLY A 26 2.23 -11.47 2.77
N ALA A 27 1.87 -11.90 1.56
CA ALA A 27 2.77 -12.55 0.60
C ALA A 27 3.99 -11.68 0.22
N LEU A 28 3.89 -10.35 0.32
CA LEU A 28 5.01 -9.43 0.07
C LEU A 28 6.21 -9.69 0.98
N SER A 29 6.00 -10.22 2.19
CA SER A 29 7.07 -10.54 3.15
C SER A 29 8.16 -11.45 2.58
N ARG A 30 7.85 -12.20 1.52
CA ARG A 30 8.76 -13.17 0.86
C ARG A 30 9.30 -12.70 -0.48
N VAL A 31 8.90 -11.51 -0.94
CA VAL A 31 9.34 -10.96 -2.23
C VAL A 31 10.77 -10.41 -2.08
N ASN A 32 11.63 -10.74 -3.05
CA ASN A 32 13.00 -10.29 -3.01
C ASN A 32 13.07 -8.76 -3.12
N GLY A 33 13.92 -8.15 -2.29
CA GLY A 33 14.08 -6.70 -2.22
C GLY A 33 12.88 -5.92 -1.64
N PHE A 34 11.80 -6.58 -1.23
CA PHE A 34 10.79 -5.96 -0.38
C PHE A 34 11.38 -5.70 1.02
N VAL A 35 11.06 -4.54 1.60
CA VAL A 35 11.53 -4.15 2.95
C VAL A 35 10.37 -4.11 3.94
N LYS A 36 9.35 -3.30 3.63
CA LYS A 36 8.16 -3.14 4.47
C LYS A 36 6.99 -2.54 3.70
N GLN A 37 5.79 -2.76 4.21
CA GLN A 37 4.57 -2.07 3.82
C GLN A 37 3.83 -1.63 5.08
N ALA A 38 3.20 -0.46 5.03
CA ALA A 38 2.31 0.04 6.05
C ALA A 38 1.34 1.04 5.42
N GLY A 39 0.24 1.33 6.11
CA GLY A 39 -0.75 2.25 5.58
C GLY A 39 -1.91 2.45 6.55
N GLY A 40 -2.91 3.19 6.10
CA GLY A 40 -4.10 3.42 6.87
C GLY A 40 -5.09 4.32 6.17
N TRP A 41 -6.04 4.82 6.95
CA TRP A 41 -7.16 5.59 6.46
C TRP A 41 -7.00 7.07 6.77
N ARG A 42 -7.43 7.93 5.85
CA ARG A 42 -7.82 9.31 6.14
C ARG A 42 -9.19 9.58 5.53
N LYS A 43 -9.86 10.65 5.95
CA LYS A 43 -11.12 11.10 5.34
C LYS A 43 -10.90 12.38 4.54
N ASN A 44 -11.50 12.46 3.37
CA ASN A 44 -11.53 13.72 2.61
C ASN A 44 -12.72 14.59 3.03
N ALA A 45 -12.78 15.82 2.50
CA ALA A 45 -13.84 16.78 2.81
C ALA A 45 -15.24 16.31 2.39
N ASP A 46 -15.32 15.44 1.39
CA ASP A 46 -16.57 14.87 0.87
C ASP A 46 -17.05 13.64 1.64
N GLY A 47 -16.30 13.21 2.67
CA GLY A 47 -16.64 12.08 3.53
C GLY A 47 -16.26 10.71 2.95
N LEU A 48 -15.51 10.68 1.83
CA LEU A 48 -14.93 9.44 1.30
C LEU A 48 -13.74 8.99 2.16
N PHE A 49 -13.52 7.68 2.18
CA PHE A 49 -12.37 7.07 2.80
C PHE A 49 -11.22 7.06 1.80
N ILE A 50 -10.07 7.53 2.23
CA ILE A 50 -8.84 7.52 1.46
C ILE A 50 -7.90 6.53 2.13
N ALA A 51 -7.64 5.41 1.47
CA ALA A 51 -6.59 4.49 1.87
C ALA A 51 -5.25 5.00 1.34
N GLU A 52 -4.28 5.17 2.22
CA GLU A 52 -2.90 5.39 1.84
C GLU A 52 -2.07 4.17 2.20
N ILE A 53 -1.39 3.59 1.21
CA ILE A 53 -0.53 2.42 1.37
C ILE A 53 0.86 2.81 0.88
N ILE A 54 1.86 2.55 1.72
CA ILE A 54 3.26 2.84 1.44
C ILE A 54 4.03 1.53 1.51
N SER A 55 4.73 1.20 0.43
CA SER A 55 5.67 0.08 0.40
C SER A 55 7.08 0.57 0.08
N VAL A 56 8.06 -0.04 0.72
CA VAL A 56 9.48 0.29 0.62
C VAL A 56 10.23 -0.91 0.07
N TRP A 57 11.11 -0.62 -0.87
CA TRP A 57 11.89 -1.58 -1.63
C TRP A 57 13.37 -1.19 -1.58
N GLU A 58 14.24 -2.19 -1.58
CA GLU A 58 15.71 -1.99 -1.54
C GLU A 58 16.18 -1.10 -2.70
N ASN A 59 15.62 -1.29 -3.89
CA ASN A 59 15.96 -0.55 -5.10
C ASN A 59 14.86 -0.70 -6.17
N ARG A 60 15.01 0.05 -7.26
CA ARG A 60 14.10 0.05 -8.41
C ARG A 60 14.01 -1.31 -9.11
N GLN A 61 15.13 -2.02 -9.26
CA GLN A 61 15.15 -3.32 -9.94
C GLN A 61 14.27 -4.34 -9.22
N ALA A 62 14.39 -4.45 -7.90
CA ALA A 62 13.58 -5.37 -7.11
C ALA A 62 12.07 -5.08 -7.21
N TYR A 63 11.69 -3.80 -7.29
CA TYR A 63 10.31 -3.41 -7.50
C TYR A 63 9.81 -3.76 -8.90
N ASP A 64 10.61 -3.49 -9.94
CA ASP A 64 10.24 -3.79 -11.31
C ASP A 64 10.10 -5.32 -11.52
N ASP A 65 11.01 -6.12 -10.94
CA ASP A 65 10.92 -7.59 -10.96
C ASP A 65 9.62 -8.08 -10.32
N PHE A 66 9.24 -7.50 -9.17
CA PHE A 66 7.97 -7.80 -8.50
C PHE A 66 6.75 -7.46 -9.36
N MET A 67 6.77 -6.29 -10.01
CA MET A 67 5.67 -5.86 -10.89
C MET A 67 5.50 -6.78 -12.10
N GLU A 68 6.59 -7.39 -12.59
CA GLU A 68 6.56 -8.29 -13.75
C GLU A 68 6.12 -9.71 -13.39
N ASN A 69 6.46 -10.21 -12.19
CA ASN A 69 6.37 -11.65 -11.89
C ASN A 69 5.35 -12.03 -10.81
N GLU A 70 5.16 -11.21 -9.77
CA GLU A 70 4.32 -11.56 -8.61
C GLU A 70 3.12 -10.65 -8.39
N HIS A 71 3.16 -9.40 -8.84
CA HIS A 71 2.13 -8.40 -8.58
C HIS A 71 0.74 -8.86 -8.99
N ASP A 72 0.56 -9.23 -10.26
CA ASP A 72 -0.76 -9.55 -10.80
C ASP A 72 -1.36 -10.79 -10.13
N ARG A 73 -0.52 -11.77 -9.77
CA ARG A 73 -0.98 -12.95 -9.02
C ARG A 73 -1.59 -12.56 -7.67
N ILE A 74 -0.91 -11.71 -6.89
CA ILE A 74 -1.40 -11.27 -5.58
C ILE A 74 -2.64 -10.36 -5.73
N TYR A 75 -2.62 -9.49 -6.73
CA TYR A 75 -3.68 -8.52 -6.97
C TYR A 75 -4.98 -9.15 -7.49
N GLU A 76 -4.88 -10.19 -8.34
CA GLU A 76 -6.06 -10.93 -8.82
C GLU A 76 -6.68 -11.80 -7.73
N GLU A 77 -5.89 -12.26 -6.76
CA GLU A 77 -6.36 -13.14 -5.67
C GLU A 77 -7.22 -12.41 -4.61
N ASN A 78 -7.14 -11.08 -4.49
CA ASN A 78 -7.70 -10.37 -3.34
C ASN A 78 -8.94 -9.49 -3.62
N GLU A 79 -9.56 -9.55 -4.80
CA GLU A 79 -10.78 -8.81 -5.20
C GLU A 79 -10.75 -7.28 -4.93
N GLN A 80 -9.60 -6.70 -4.59
CA GLN A 80 -9.47 -5.33 -4.09
C GLN A 80 -9.96 -4.29 -5.09
N LYS A 81 -9.83 -4.58 -6.38
CA LYS A 81 -10.24 -3.72 -7.48
C LYS A 81 -11.73 -3.35 -7.44
N ALA A 82 -12.59 -4.24 -6.93
CA ALA A 82 -14.03 -4.00 -6.87
C ALA A 82 -14.42 -2.95 -5.81
N ALA A 83 -13.54 -2.71 -4.82
CA ALA A 83 -13.77 -1.81 -3.70
C ALA A 83 -13.14 -0.41 -3.88
N ILE A 84 -12.56 -0.13 -5.05
CA ILE A 84 -11.82 1.11 -5.34
C ILE A 84 -12.62 1.98 -6.31
N LEU A 85 -12.83 3.25 -5.93
CA LEU A 85 -13.41 4.28 -6.79
C LEU A 85 -12.35 4.95 -7.68
N SER A 86 -11.20 5.27 -7.10
CA SER A 86 -10.06 5.84 -7.80
C SER A 86 -8.74 5.37 -7.18
N ILE A 87 -7.69 5.30 -7.98
CA ILE A 87 -6.34 4.91 -7.55
C ILE A 87 -5.29 5.83 -8.16
N GLU A 88 -4.38 6.29 -7.31
CA GLU A 88 -3.19 7.02 -7.70
C GLU A 88 -1.96 6.28 -7.16
N VAL A 89 -0.94 6.11 -8.01
CA VAL A 89 0.31 5.45 -7.64
C VAL A 89 1.46 6.41 -7.92
N MET A 90 2.28 6.66 -6.91
CA MET A 90 3.46 7.52 -6.97
C MET A 90 4.70 6.72 -6.55
N LEU A 91 5.81 6.95 -7.26
CA LEU A 91 7.11 6.35 -6.97
C LEU A 91 8.11 7.43 -6.60
N TYR A 92 8.88 7.18 -5.55
CA TYR A 92 9.95 8.06 -5.07
C TYR A 92 11.23 7.26 -4.87
N GLU A 93 12.37 7.88 -5.16
CA GLU A 93 13.69 7.35 -4.82
C GLU A 93 14.31 8.25 -3.75
N GLU A 94 14.15 7.85 -2.49
CA GLU A 94 14.46 8.69 -1.32
C GLU A 94 15.12 7.87 -0.20
N ASP A 95 15.61 8.57 0.81
CA ASP A 95 16.31 8.02 1.97
C ASP A 95 15.37 7.81 3.19
N GLU A 96 15.86 7.09 4.20
CA GLU A 96 15.12 6.71 5.43
C GLU A 96 14.37 7.85 6.15
N PRO A 97 14.90 9.09 6.27
CA PRO A 97 14.17 10.17 6.93
C PRO A 97 12.85 10.51 6.23
N PHE A 98 12.85 10.55 4.89
CA PHE A 98 11.64 10.79 4.10
C PHE A 98 10.64 9.64 4.26
N ILE A 99 11.13 8.41 4.28
CA ILE A 99 10.30 7.21 4.53
C ILE A 99 9.61 7.30 5.89
N HIS A 100 10.34 7.74 6.91
CA HIS A 100 9.79 7.90 8.26
C HIS A 100 8.66 8.93 8.28
N GLU A 101 8.87 10.11 7.70
CA GLU A 101 7.83 11.16 7.64
C GLU A 101 6.58 10.69 6.89
N LEU A 102 6.76 10.00 5.76
CA LEU A 102 5.65 9.51 4.94
C LEU A 102 4.77 8.50 5.68
N LEU A 103 5.39 7.60 6.46
CA LEU A 103 4.70 6.55 7.22
C LEU A 103 4.01 7.06 8.49
N HIS A 104 4.46 8.18 9.04
CA HIS A 104 3.93 8.76 10.29
C HIS A 104 3.15 10.05 10.04
N HIS A 105 2.60 10.22 8.84
CA HIS A 105 1.81 11.40 8.51
C HIS A 105 0.61 11.50 9.48
N PRO A 106 0.44 12.63 10.21
CA PRO A 106 -0.48 12.72 11.34
C PRO A 106 -1.95 12.53 10.97
N ASP A 107 -2.29 12.77 9.70
CA ASP A 107 -3.66 12.65 9.19
C ASP A 107 -4.05 11.21 8.82
N ILE A 108 -3.12 10.25 8.89
CA ILE A 108 -3.37 8.84 8.58
C ILE A 108 -3.67 8.10 9.89
N GLN A 109 -4.87 7.57 10.02
CA GLN A 109 -5.21 6.55 11.00
C GLN A 109 -4.63 5.22 10.52
N TYR A 110 -3.49 4.85 11.08
CA TYR A 110 -2.78 3.61 10.76
C TYR A 110 -3.62 2.36 11.02
N GLU A 111 -3.56 1.40 10.07
CA GLU A 111 -4.22 0.10 10.14
C GLU A 111 -3.18 -1.01 10.31
N PRO A 112 -3.07 -1.64 11.51
CA PRO A 112 -2.04 -2.64 11.80
C PRO A 112 -2.05 -3.83 10.83
N ASP A 113 -3.24 -4.27 10.42
CA ASP A 113 -3.40 -5.45 9.55
C ASP A 113 -2.91 -5.22 8.12
N TRP A 114 -2.59 -3.98 7.73
CA TRP A 114 -2.02 -3.66 6.42
C TRP A 114 -0.49 -3.71 6.41
N THR A 115 0.09 -3.98 7.58
CA THR A 115 1.53 -3.92 7.77
C THR A 115 2.17 -5.25 7.46
N VAL A 116 3.16 -5.20 6.59
CA VAL A 116 3.92 -6.37 6.17
C VAL A 116 5.39 -6.03 6.36
N LEU A 117 6.09 -6.87 7.12
CA LEU A 117 7.53 -6.78 7.28
C LEU A 117 8.17 -7.93 6.50
N LYS A 118 9.37 -7.71 5.99
CA LYS A 118 10.18 -8.78 5.40
C LYS A 118 10.37 -9.90 6.44
N ALA A 119 10.17 -11.16 6.00
CA ALA A 119 10.30 -12.36 6.82
C ALA A 119 11.77 -12.75 7.09
#